data_AF-A0A613UG63-F1
#
_entry.id   AF-A0A613UG63-F1
#
_cell.length_a   1.000
_cell.length_b   1.000
_cell.length_c   1.000
_cell.angle_alpha   90.00
_cell.angle_beta   90.00
_cell.angle_gamma   90.00
#
_symmetry.space_group_name_H-M   'P 1'
#
loop_
_entity.id
_entity.type
_entity.pdbx_description
1 polymer ?
#
loop_
_entity_poly.entity_id
_entity_poly.type
_entity_poly.pdbx_seq_one_letter_code
_entity_poly.pdbx_strand_id
1 'polypeptide(L)'
;MDQIANLVIDLSIDSAEFRNEVPRIKKLLNDAAGDSERSAARMQRFLDKQTEATRRTSASLEQVTASSTAYSSAVEKSAAASTRLAADVDQTRQRVEALGRKLREEQAQSAAVAAAQDRTSAAFYRQIDSVKQLSGGLQELQRIQAQVRQAKGRGDISQGDYLALVSETARKTRELTDAEALATQKKAQFIRRLKE
;
A
#
# COMPACT_ATOMS: atom_id res chain seq x y z
N MET A 1 -84.01 -3.96 -8.25
CA MET A 1 -85.25 -4.05 -7.47
C MET A 1 -86.26 -4.80 -8.31
N ASP A 2 -87.02 -5.67 -7.66
CA ASP A 2 -88.22 -6.39 -8.14
C ASP A 2 -88.04 -7.65 -8.98
N GLN A 3 -87.83 -8.75 -8.27
CA GLN A 3 -88.68 -9.94 -8.41
C GLN A 3 -88.75 -10.66 -7.06
N ILE A 4 -89.42 -10.02 -6.08
CA ILE A 4 -90.05 -10.78 -4.99
C ILE A 4 -91.28 -11.40 -5.66
N ALA A 5 -91.20 -12.67 -6.02
CA ALA A 5 -92.36 -13.42 -6.45
C ALA A 5 -93.40 -13.33 -5.33
N ASN A 6 -94.54 -12.69 -5.64
CA ASN A 6 -95.68 -12.61 -4.75
C ASN A 6 -96.07 -14.03 -4.32
N LEU A 7 -95.75 -14.36 -3.06
CA LEU A 7 -96.30 -15.53 -2.38
C LEU A 7 -97.72 -15.17 -1.96
N VAL A 8 -98.65 -15.20 -2.93
CA VAL A 8 -100.08 -15.20 -2.62
C VAL A 8 -100.39 -16.60 -2.09
N ILE A 9 -100.48 -16.73 -0.76
CA ILE A 9 -101.01 -17.94 -0.13
C ILE A 9 -102.52 -17.85 -0.29
N ASP A 10 -103.05 -18.50 -1.33
CA ASP A 10 -104.47 -18.79 -1.41
C ASP A 10 -104.79 -19.78 -0.27
N LEU A 11 -105.63 -19.37 0.68
CA LEU A 11 -105.96 -20.15 1.89
C LEU A 11 -107.09 -21.17 1.65
N SER A 12 -107.40 -21.48 0.39
CA SER A 12 -108.28 -22.58 -0.02
C SER A 12 -107.51 -23.61 -0.83
N ILE A 13 -106.50 -24.23 -0.20
CA ILE A 13 -105.72 -25.33 -0.78
C ILE A 13 -106.30 -26.66 -0.30
N ASP A 14 -106.59 -27.53 -1.26
CA ASP A 14 -107.01 -28.91 -1.03
C ASP A 14 -105.91 -29.69 -0.27
N SER A 15 -106.30 -30.45 0.75
CA SER A 15 -105.41 -31.23 1.63
C SER A 15 -104.45 -32.15 0.86
N ALA A 16 -104.87 -32.58 -0.33
CA ALA A 16 -104.08 -33.40 -1.24
C ALA A 16 -102.93 -32.64 -1.93
N GLU A 17 -103.11 -31.37 -2.30
CA GLU A 17 -102.05 -30.55 -2.91
C GLU A 17 -101.00 -30.12 -1.89
N PHE A 18 -101.42 -29.79 -0.67
CA PHE A 18 -100.51 -29.46 0.43
C PHE A 18 -99.54 -30.62 0.76
N ARG A 19 -100.03 -31.87 0.75
CA ARG A 19 -99.18 -33.06 0.96
C ARG A 19 -98.11 -33.26 -0.12
N ASN A 20 -98.34 -32.79 -1.34
CA ASN A 20 -97.42 -32.92 -2.46
C ASN A 20 -96.41 -31.77 -2.56
N GLU A 21 -96.80 -30.57 -2.16
CA GLU A 21 -95.93 -29.38 -2.24
C GLU A 21 -94.93 -29.28 -1.08
N VAL A 22 -95.26 -29.79 0.11
CA VAL A 22 -94.35 -29.75 1.27
C VAL A 22 -93.01 -30.47 1.03
N PRO A 23 -92.96 -31.70 0.46
CA PRO A 23 -91.69 -32.35 0.11
C PRO A 23 -90.89 -31.59 -0.96
N ARG A 24 -91.58 -30.96 -1.91
CA ARG A 24 -90.97 -30.19 -3.00
C ARG A 24 -90.30 -28.91 -2.48
N ILE A 25 -90.99 -28.17 -1.61
CA ILE A 25 -90.44 -26.99 -0.92
C ILE A 25 -89.24 -27.40 -0.06
N LYS A 26 -89.34 -28.52 0.69
CA LYS A 26 -88.22 -29.02 1.51
C LYS A 26 -86.99 -29.37 0.67
N LYS A 27 -87.17 -29.95 -0.52
CA LYS A 27 -86.07 -30.25 -1.46
C LYS A 27 -85.44 -28.97 -2.01
N LEU A 28 -86.25 -28.02 -2.46
CA LEU A 28 -85.77 -26.71 -2.94
C LEU A 28 -85.00 -25.96 -1.85
N LEU A 29 -85.46 -26.01 -0.61
CA LEU A 29 -84.78 -25.36 0.51
C LEU A 29 -83.43 -26.02 0.84
N ASN A 30 -83.36 -27.36 0.78
CA ASN A 30 -82.11 -28.09 0.95
C ASN A 30 -81.11 -27.86 -0.20
N ASP A 31 -81.60 -27.81 -1.44
CA ASP A 31 -80.77 -27.53 -2.62
C ASP A 31 -80.26 -26.09 -2.57
N ALA A 32 -81.12 -25.13 -2.23
CA ALA A 32 -80.74 -23.72 -2.03
C ALA A 32 -79.76 -23.53 -0.85
N ALA A 33 -79.95 -24.26 0.25
CA ALA A 33 -79.00 -24.26 1.38
C ALA A 33 -77.64 -24.84 0.97
N GLY A 34 -77.62 -25.96 0.23
CA GLY A 34 -76.40 -26.57 -0.29
C GLY A 34 -75.65 -25.69 -1.31
N ASP A 35 -76.38 -24.97 -2.16
CA ASP A 35 -75.77 -24.03 -3.10
C ASP A 35 -75.25 -22.75 -2.43
N SER A 36 -75.91 -22.29 -1.37
CA SER A 36 -75.44 -21.21 -0.50
C SER A 36 -74.13 -21.56 0.19
N GLU A 37 -74.03 -22.75 0.80
CA GLU A 37 -72.80 -23.24 1.43
C GLU A 37 -71.65 -23.38 0.44
N ARG A 38 -71.93 -23.91 -0.76
CA ARG A 38 -70.93 -24.00 -1.83
C ARG A 38 -70.47 -22.63 -2.33
N SER A 39 -71.39 -21.67 -2.40
CA SER A 39 -71.08 -20.30 -2.76
C SER A 39 -70.20 -19.63 -1.69
N ALA A 40 -70.53 -19.80 -0.42
CA ALA A 40 -69.74 -19.31 0.71
C ALA A 40 -68.33 -19.92 0.72
N ALA A 41 -68.20 -21.23 0.51
CA ALA A 41 -66.90 -21.90 0.43
C ALA A 41 -66.06 -21.42 -0.77
N ARG A 42 -66.69 -21.13 -1.92
CA ARG A 42 -66.01 -20.54 -3.09
C ARG A 42 -65.54 -19.11 -2.81
N MET A 43 -66.37 -18.31 -2.16
CA MET A 43 -66.02 -16.94 -1.75
C MET A 43 -64.84 -16.94 -0.79
N GLN A 44 -64.87 -17.80 0.22
CA GLN A 44 -63.76 -17.92 1.18
C GLN A 44 -62.44 -18.27 0.49
N ARG A 45 -62.45 -19.28 -0.40
CA ARG A 45 -61.26 -19.66 -1.16
C ARG A 45 -60.75 -18.54 -2.08
N PHE A 46 -61.65 -17.72 -2.63
CA PHE A 46 -61.27 -16.57 -3.42
C PHE A 46 -60.58 -15.49 -2.57
N LEU A 47 -61.16 -15.17 -1.41
CA LEU A 47 -60.58 -14.22 -0.46
C LEU A 47 -59.22 -14.70 0.09
N ASP A 48 -59.10 -16.00 0.39
CA ASP A 48 -57.85 -16.60 0.85
C ASP A 48 -56.77 -16.48 -0.25
N LYS A 49 -57.11 -16.83 -1.51
CA LYS A 49 -56.19 -16.67 -2.65
C LYS A 49 -55.81 -15.22 -2.91
N GLN A 50 -56.76 -14.28 -2.79
CA GLN A 50 -56.50 -12.85 -2.96
C GLN A 50 -55.60 -12.31 -1.84
N THR A 51 -55.80 -12.78 -0.61
CA THR A 51 -54.97 -12.42 0.54
C THR A 51 -53.55 -12.98 0.39
N GLU A 52 -53.40 -14.24 -0.04
CA GLU A 52 -52.11 -14.84 -0.34
C GLU A 52 -51.39 -14.13 -1.48
N ALA A 53 -52.10 -13.78 -2.56
CA ALA A 53 -51.52 -13.04 -3.69
C ALA A 53 -51.03 -11.66 -3.25
N THR A 54 -51.81 -10.95 -2.43
CA THR A 54 -51.41 -9.66 -1.86
C THR A 54 -50.16 -9.81 -0.97
N ARG A 55 -50.12 -10.81 -0.09
CA ARG A 55 -48.96 -11.08 0.79
C ARG A 55 -47.70 -11.44 0.02
N ARG A 56 -47.81 -12.25 -1.04
CA ARG A 56 -46.68 -12.59 -1.90
C ARG A 56 -46.16 -11.36 -2.63
N THR A 57 -47.07 -10.51 -3.12
CA THR A 57 -46.71 -9.26 -3.80
C THR A 57 -46.03 -8.28 -2.84
N SER A 58 -46.55 -8.09 -1.63
CA SER A 58 -45.92 -7.22 -0.63
C SER A 58 -44.54 -7.73 -0.21
N ALA A 59 -44.39 -9.04 0.06
CA ALA A 59 -43.10 -9.64 0.38
C ALA A 59 -42.09 -9.52 -0.77
N SER A 60 -42.55 -9.66 -2.03
CA SER A 60 -41.69 -9.48 -3.20
C SER A 60 -41.24 -8.02 -3.36
N LEU A 61 -42.12 -7.05 -3.11
CA LEU A 61 -41.77 -5.63 -3.13
C LEU A 61 -40.78 -5.28 -2.01
N GLU A 62 -40.99 -5.78 -0.80
CA GLU A 62 -40.05 -5.64 0.32
C GLU A 62 -38.67 -6.22 -0.04
N GLN A 63 -38.63 -7.41 -0.62
CA GLN A 63 -37.38 -8.03 -1.07
C GLN A 63 -36.68 -7.20 -2.15
N VAL A 64 -37.41 -6.66 -3.12
CA VAL A 64 -36.84 -5.81 -4.19
C VAL A 64 -36.29 -4.51 -3.60
N THR A 65 -37.02 -3.85 -2.70
CA THR A 65 -36.54 -2.62 -2.04
C THR A 65 -35.31 -2.86 -1.18
N ALA A 66 -35.29 -3.96 -0.40
CA ALA A 66 -34.12 -4.37 0.38
C ALA A 66 -32.91 -4.66 -0.52
N SER A 67 -33.11 -5.37 -1.63
CA SER A 67 -32.05 -5.69 -2.61
C SER A 67 -31.51 -4.42 -3.29
N SER A 68 -32.39 -3.49 -3.68
CA SER A 68 -32.00 -2.21 -4.28
C SER A 68 -31.19 -1.34 -3.29
N THR A 69 -31.60 -1.32 -2.02
CA THR A 69 -30.90 -0.58 -0.96
C THR A 69 -29.52 -1.19 -0.70
N ALA A 70 -29.44 -2.53 -0.63
CA ALA A 70 -28.18 -3.24 -0.47
C ALA A 70 -27.22 -2.99 -1.65
N TYR A 71 -27.75 -3.01 -2.88
CA TYR A 71 -26.97 -2.72 -4.09
C TYR A 71 -26.41 -1.29 -4.08
N SER A 72 -27.25 -0.30 -3.77
CA SER A 72 -26.83 1.11 -3.70
C SER A 72 -25.73 1.31 -2.66
N SER A 73 -25.91 0.74 -1.46
CA SER A 73 -24.88 0.80 -0.40
C SER A 73 -23.57 0.11 -0.81
N ALA A 74 -23.64 -1.02 -1.54
CA ALA A 74 -22.45 -1.71 -2.02
C ALA A 74 -21.69 -0.88 -3.07
N VAL A 75 -22.39 -0.20 -3.97
CA VAL A 75 -21.80 0.71 -4.96
C VAL A 75 -21.12 1.88 -4.28
N GLU A 76 -21.77 2.53 -3.32
CA GLU A 76 -21.17 3.64 -2.55
C GLU A 76 -19.91 3.22 -1.79
N LYS A 77 -19.95 2.05 -1.13
CA LYS A 77 -18.78 1.49 -0.43
C LYS A 77 -17.65 1.18 -1.39
N SER A 78 -17.96 0.63 -2.57
CA SER A 78 -16.97 0.32 -3.61
C SER A 78 -16.33 1.59 -4.18
N ALA A 79 -17.13 2.63 -4.45
CA ALA A 79 -16.64 3.94 -4.88
C ALA A 79 -15.72 4.56 -3.82
N ALA A 80 -16.13 4.54 -2.55
CA ALA A 80 -15.32 5.03 -1.43
C ALA A 80 -14.03 4.22 -1.22
N ALA A 81 -14.05 2.90 -1.44
CA ALA A 81 -12.86 2.07 -1.39
C ALA A 81 -11.89 2.40 -2.54
N SER A 82 -12.42 2.65 -3.74
CA SER A 82 -11.63 3.01 -4.91
C SER A 82 -10.94 4.36 -4.77
N THR A 83 -11.63 5.36 -4.21
CA THR A 83 -11.04 6.69 -3.95
C THR A 83 -9.95 6.62 -2.88
N ARG A 84 -10.16 5.83 -1.81
CA ARG A 84 -9.11 5.58 -0.80
C ARG A 84 -7.90 4.89 -1.39
N LEU A 85 -8.12 3.86 -2.23
CA LEU A 85 -7.02 3.15 -2.89
C LEU A 85 -6.22 4.09 -3.80
N ALA A 86 -6.88 4.96 -4.56
CA ALA A 86 -6.19 5.96 -5.39
C ALA A 86 -5.32 6.89 -4.54
N ALA A 87 -5.86 7.41 -3.43
CA ALA A 87 -5.10 8.26 -2.51
C ALA A 87 -3.90 7.54 -1.88
N ASP A 88 -4.05 6.26 -1.50
CA ASP A 88 -2.97 5.45 -0.94
C ASP A 88 -1.87 5.17 -1.97
N VAL A 89 -2.25 4.91 -3.24
CA VAL A 89 -1.31 4.73 -4.35
C VAL A 89 -0.53 6.03 -4.60
N ASP A 90 -1.21 7.17 -4.65
CA ASP A 90 -0.57 8.47 -4.84
C ASP A 90 0.39 8.80 -3.69
N GLN A 91 -0.01 8.56 -2.45
CA GLN A 91 0.85 8.74 -1.29
C GLN A 91 2.07 7.80 -1.33
N THR A 92 1.87 6.55 -1.74
CA THR A 92 2.96 5.57 -1.89
C THR A 92 3.94 6.01 -2.97
N ARG A 93 3.44 6.47 -4.12
CA ARG A 93 4.26 7.03 -5.20
C ARG A 93 5.11 8.19 -4.69
N GLN A 94 4.52 9.15 -3.98
CA GLN A 94 5.25 10.30 -3.43
C GLN A 94 6.36 9.87 -2.46
N ARG A 95 6.09 8.87 -1.60
CA ARG A 95 7.10 8.31 -0.69
C ARG A 95 8.24 7.63 -1.45
N VAL A 96 7.94 6.85 -2.48
CA VAL A 96 8.96 6.21 -3.33
C VAL A 96 9.81 7.25 -4.05
N GLU A 97 9.20 8.30 -4.59
CA GLU A 97 9.94 9.40 -5.22
C GLU A 97 10.84 10.14 -4.23
N ALA A 98 10.36 10.38 -3.01
CA ALA A 98 11.15 11.00 -1.94
C ALA A 98 12.32 10.12 -1.50
N LEU A 99 12.11 8.80 -1.33
CA LEU A 99 13.16 7.84 -1.04
C LEU A 99 14.19 7.78 -2.18
N GLY A 100 13.73 7.79 -3.43
CA GLY A 100 14.60 7.82 -4.60
C GLY A 100 15.47 9.08 -4.67
N ARG A 101 14.93 10.25 -4.29
CA ARG A 101 15.72 11.48 -4.14
C ARG A 101 16.78 11.34 -3.05
N LYS A 102 16.37 10.87 -1.86
CA LYS A 102 17.28 10.68 -0.72
C LYS A 102 18.43 9.73 -1.04
N LEU A 103 18.16 8.61 -1.71
CA LEU A 103 19.19 7.66 -2.11
C LEU A 103 20.22 8.28 -3.08
N ARG A 104 19.74 9.08 -4.06
CA ARG A 104 20.64 9.79 -4.98
C ARG A 104 21.49 10.85 -4.26
N GLU A 105 20.90 11.57 -3.32
CA GLU A 105 21.63 12.54 -2.49
C GLU A 105 22.69 11.87 -1.62
N GLU A 106 22.35 10.75 -0.96
CA GLU A 106 23.29 9.97 -0.16
C GLU A 106 24.43 9.39 -1.01
N GLN A 107 24.11 8.88 -2.21
CA GLN A 107 25.12 8.40 -3.15
C GLN A 107 26.04 9.53 -3.62
N ALA A 108 25.48 10.71 -3.91
CA ALA A 108 26.27 11.90 -4.28
C ALA A 108 27.16 12.38 -3.12
N GLN A 109 26.65 12.37 -1.88
CA GLN A 109 27.43 12.71 -0.69
C GLN A 109 28.58 11.71 -0.47
N SER A 110 28.30 10.41 -0.58
CA SER A 110 29.32 9.37 -0.45
C SER A 110 30.41 9.50 -1.51
N ALA A 111 30.02 9.76 -2.76
CA ALA A 111 30.96 10.03 -3.85
C ALA A 111 31.78 11.31 -3.61
N ALA A 112 31.16 12.36 -3.06
CA ALA A 112 31.86 13.60 -2.71
C ALA A 112 32.88 13.39 -1.58
N VAL A 113 32.55 12.58 -0.58
CA VAL A 113 33.48 12.20 0.50
C VAL A 113 34.65 11.40 -0.06
N ALA A 114 34.40 10.37 -0.88
CA ALA A 114 35.46 9.60 -1.53
C ALA A 114 36.38 10.50 -2.38
N ALA A 115 35.81 11.37 -3.21
CA ALA A 115 36.59 12.31 -4.02
C ALA A 115 37.39 13.31 -3.16
N ALA A 116 36.87 13.73 -2.00
CA ALA A 116 37.59 14.59 -1.08
C ALA A 116 38.77 13.85 -0.42
N GLN A 117 38.57 12.57 -0.05
CA GLN A 117 39.62 11.71 0.46
C GLN A 117 40.73 11.50 -0.59
N ASP A 118 40.36 11.16 -1.82
CA ASP A 118 41.31 10.95 -2.93
C ASP A 118 42.15 12.20 -3.20
N ARG A 119 41.52 13.40 -3.19
CA ARG A 119 42.26 14.66 -3.36
C ARG A 119 43.26 14.91 -2.23
N THR A 120 42.89 14.57 -1.00
CA THR A 120 43.76 14.72 0.17
C THR A 120 44.94 13.75 0.10
N SER A 121 44.67 12.48 -0.22
CA SER A 121 45.70 11.45 -0.45
C SER A 121 46.66 11.87 -1.57
N ALA A 122 46.14 12.33 -2.70
CA ALA A 122 46.94 12.83 -3.82
C ALA A 122 47.80 14.05 -3.45
N ALA A 123 47.32 14.92 -2.57
CA ALA A 123 48.11 16.04 -2.06
C ALA A 123 49.30 15.56 -1.21
N PHE A 124 49.11 14.54 -0.38
CA PHE A 124 50.22 13.95 0.39
C PHE A 124 51.26 13.30 -0.50
N TYR A 125 50.87 12.55 -1.54
CA TYR A 125 51.82 11.99 -2.49
C TYR A 125 52.68 13.08 -3.15
N ARG A 126 52.06 14.18 -3.61
CA ARG A 126 52.81 15.32 -4.16
C ARG A 126 53.77 15.94 -3.13
N GLN A 127 53.36 16.03 -1.87
CA GLN A 127 54.25 16.53 -0.80
C GLN A 127 55.44 15.62 -0.61
N ILE A 128 55.24 14.30 -0.52
CA ILE A 128 56.30 13.29 -0.37
C ILE A 128 57.27 13.34 -1.55
N ASP A 129 56.73 13.45 -2.77
CA ASP A 129 57.54 13.52 -3.99
C ASP A 129 58.36 14.82 -4.08
N SER A 130 57.81 15.92 -3.58
CA SER A 130 58.49 17.22 -3.55
C SER A 130 59.63 17.31 -2.52
N VAL A 131 59.75 16.34 -1.60
CA VAL A 131 60.80 16.32 -0.59
C VAL A 131 62.17 16.17 -1.26
N LYS A 132 63.06 17.12 -0.96
CA LYS A 132 64.42 17.18 -1.54
C LYS A 132 65.41 16.30 -0.81
N GLN A 133 66.40 15.80 -1.56
CA GLN A 133 67.40 14.85 -1.05
C GLN A 133 68.42 15.42 -0.06
N LEU A 134 68.71 16.71 -0.10
CA LEU A 134 69.89 17.30 0.56
C LEU A 134 69.55 18.55 1.40
N SER A 135 68.28 18.75 1.78
CA SER A 135 67.82 19.99 2.42
C SER A 135 66.75 19.76 3.48
N GLY A 136 67.07 19.02 4.54
CA GLY A 136 66.15 18.79 5.66
C GLY A 136 64.98 17.84 5.32
N GLY A 137 65.07 17.10 4.22
CA GLY A 137 63.98 16.26 3.73
C GLY A 137 63.50 15.19 4.72
N LEU A 138 64.39 14.69 5.58
CA LEU A 138 64.01 13.76 6.66
C LEU A 138 63.05 14.41 7.68
N GLN A 139 63.27 15.69 8.03
CA GLN A 139 62.38 16.42 8.93
C GLN A 139 61.04 16.73 8.26
N GLU A 140 61.06 17.06 6.96
CA GLU A 140 59.83 17.24 6.17
C GLU A 140 59.01 15.94 6.11
N LEU A 141 59.64 14.79 5.87
CA LEU A 141 58.94 13.50 5.86
C LEU A 141 58.34 13.15 7.23
N GLN A 142 59.06 13.41 8.33
CA GLN A 142 58.50 13.21 9.68
C GLN A 142 57.27 14.08 9.92
N ARG A 143 57.31 15.34 9.47
CA ARG A 143 56.15 16.25 9.53
C ARG A 143 55.00 15.73 8.67
N ILE A 144 55.25 15.30 7.43
CA ILE A 144 54.23 14.72 6.54
C ILE A 144 53.60 13.49 7.20
N GLN A 145 54.39 12.59 7.79
CA GLN A 145 53.89 11.39 8.47
C GLN A 145 53.00 11.72 9.68
N ALA A 146 53.31 12.79 10.43
CA ALA A 146 52.45 13.29 11.50
C ALA A 146 51.12 13.83 10.94
N GLN A 147 51.17 14.58 9.83
CA GLN A 147 49.97 15.10 9.16
C GLN A 147 49.10 14.00 8.57
N VAL A 148 49.69 12.96 7.98
CA VAL A 148 48.98 11.77 7.48
C VAL A 148 48.23 11.05 8.61
N ARG A 149 48.85 10.89 9.79
CA ARG A 149 48.18 10.32 10.97
C ARG A 149 46.99 11.16 11.45
N GLN A 150 47.15 12.49 11.47
CA GLN A 150 46.05 13.40 11.84
C GLN A 150 44.91 13.35 10.81
N ALA A 151 45.23 13.37 9.52
CA ALA A 151 44.25 13.25 8.44
C ALA A 151 43.45 11.93 8.56
N LYS A 152 44.12 10.82 8.89
CA LYS A 152 43.44 9.55 9.15
C LYS A 152 42.52 9.60 10.38
N GLY A 153 42.94 10.31 11.43
CA GLY A 153 42.15 10.51 12.65
C GLY A 153 40.89 11.36 12.42
N ARG A 154 40.96 12.33 11.51
CA ARG A 154 39.81 13.16 11.10
C ARG A 154 38.91 12.51 10.06
N GLY A 155 39.35 11.43 9.41
CA GLY A 155 38.63 10.78 8.31
C GLY A 155 38.85 11.45 6.95
N ASP A 156 39.85 12.33 6.84
CA ASP A 156 40.18 13.04 5.59
C ASP A 156 40.85 12.13 4.55
N ILE A 157 41.31 10.93 4.95
CA ILE A 157 41.88 9.91 4.08
C ILE A 157 41.34 8.53 4.46
N SER A 158 41.26 7.63 3.48
CA SER A 158 40.84 6.25 3.70
C SER A 158 41.88 5.45 4.50
N GLN A 159 41.47 4.29 5.03
CA GLN A 159 42.42 3.38 5.69
C GLN A 159 43.45 2.82 4.72
N GLY A 160 43.04 2.50 3.48
CA GLY A 160 43.94 2.01 2.44
C GLY A 160 45.02 3.04 2.09
N ASP A 161 44.61 4.28 1.85
CA ASP A 161 45.53 5.38 1.52
C ASP A 161 46.50 5.67 2.66
N TYR A 162 46.01 5.64 3.91
CA TYR A 162 46.88 5.82 5.07
C TYR A 162 48.02 4.79 5.10
N LEU A 163 47.71 3.51 4.90
CA LEU A 163 48.73 2.46 4.89
C LEU A 163 49.71 2.65 3.73
N ALA A 164 49.22 3.02 2.55
CA ALA A 164 50.04 3.28 1.38
C ALA A 164 50.97 4.50 1.59
N LEU A 165 50.45 5.61 2.12
CA LEU A 165 51.22 6.82 2.42
C LEU A 165 52.28 6.59 3.51
N VAL A 166 51.96 5.80 4.55
CA VAL A 166 52.94 5.43 5.58
C VAL A 166 54.05 4.56 5.00
N SER A 167 53.71 3.61 4.13
CA SER A 167 54.71 2.79 3.42
C SER A 167 55.61 3.65 2.52
N GLU A 168 55.02 4.58 1.76
CA GLU A 168 55.75 5.47 0.87
C GLU A 168 56.66 6.45 1.61
N THR A 169 56.18 7.08 2.69
CA THR A 169 57.03 7.92 3.55
C THR A 169 58.19 7.13 4.15
N ALA A 170 57.97 5.88 4.57
CA ALA A 170 59.03 5.01 5.08
C ALA A 170 60.07 4.65 3.99
N ARG A 171 59.61 4.34 2.76
CA ARG A 171 60.48 4.10 1.61
C ARG A 171 61.34 5.34 1.32
N LYS A 172 60.71 6.50 1.17
CA LYS A 172 61.41 7.76 0.89
C LYS A 172 62.40 8.13 1.99
N THR A 173 62.08 7.86 3.26
CA THR A 173 62.99 8.09 4.39
C THR A 173 64.29 7.29 4.25
N ARG A 174 64.21 6.02 3.84
CA ARG A 174 65.39 5.19 3.60
C ARG A 174 66.23 5.73 2.45
N GLU A 175 65.59 6.05 1.33
CA GLU A 175 66.26 6.63 0.15
C GLU A 175 67.00 7.93 0.48
N LEU A 176 66.39 8.82 1.27
CA LEU A 176 67.02 10.06 1.73
C LEU A 176 68.22 9.80 2.63
N THR A 177 68.09 8.88 3.59
CA THR A 177 69.16 8.54 4.52
C THR A 177 70.38 7.98 3.78
N ASP A 178 70.15 7.09 2.80
CA ASP A 178 71.22 6.52 1.98
C ASP A 178 71.90 7.58 1.11
N ALA A 179 71.12 8.49 0.53
CA ALA A 179 71.64 9.60 -0.28
C ALA A 179 72.50 10.57 0.56
N GLU A 180 72.06 10.92 1.78
CA GLU A 180 72.81 11.77 2.71
C GLU A 180 74.12 11.10 3.16
N ALA A 181 74.10 9.80 3.44
CA ALA A 181 75.30 9.04 3.80
C ALA A 181 76.32 9.02 2.65
N LEU A 182 75.88 8.76 1.42
CA LEU A 182 76.73 8.80 0.22
C LEU A 182 77.30 10.19 -0.05
N ALA A 183 76.48 11.24 0.09
CA ALA A 183 76.93 12.62 -0.08
C ALA A 183 77.99 13.01 0.96
N THR A 184 77.79 12.61 2.22
CA THR A 184 78.74 12.84 3.32
C THR A 184 80.06 12.12 3.07
N GLN A 185 80.01 10.86 2.62
CA GLN A 185 81.20 10.10 2.28
C GLN A 185 81.99 10.76 1.14
N LYS A 186 81.32 11.17 0.06
CA LYS A 186 81.96 11.88 -1.07
C LYS A 186 82.60 13.19 -0.63
N LYS A 187 81.92 13.97 0.21
CA LYS A 187 82.47 15.22 0.77
C LYS A 187 83.72 14.97 1.60
N ALA A 188 83.71 13.94 2.46
CA ALA A 188 84.86 13.58 3.27
C ALA A 188 86.05 13.13 2.41
N GLN A 189 85.82 12.36 1.34
CA GLN A 189 86.86 11.97 0.39
C GLN A 189 87.44 13.16 -0.37
N PHE A 190 86.60 14.10 -0.81
CA PHE A 190 87.05 15.31 -1.49
C PHE A 190 87.95 16.18 -0.59
N ILE A 191 87.56 16.38 0.67
CA ILE A 191 88.37 17.14 1.64
C ILE A 191 89.72 16.46 1.90
N ARG A 192 89.78 15.12 1.92
CA ARG A 192 91.06 14.40 2.05
C ARG A 192 91.98 14.68 0.87
N ARG A 193 91.46 14.61 -0.36
CA ARG A 193 92.24 14.89 -1.59
C ARG A 193 92.72 16.34 -1.72
N LEU A 194 92.05 17.30 -1.08
CA LEU A 194 92.50 18.71 -1.07
C LEU A 194 93.62 18.97 -0.05
N LYS A 195 93.86 18.03 0.87
CA LYS A 195 94.88 18.15 1.92
C LYS A 195 96.19 17.43 1.56
N GLU A 196 96.19 16.67 0.46
CA GLU A 196 97.36 16.08 -0.18
C GLU A 196 97.88 17.03 -1.27
#